data_AF-A0A840S6J1-F1
#
_entry.id   AF-A0A840S6J1-F1
#
_cell.length_a   1.000
_cell.length_b   1.000
_cell.length_c   1.000
_cell.angle_alpha   90.00
_cell.angle_beta   90.00
_cell.angle_gamma   90.00
#
_symmetry.space_group_name_H-M   'P 1'
#
loop_
_entity.id
_entity.type
_entity.pdbx_description
1 polymer ?
#
loop_
_entity_poly.entity_id
_entity_poly.type
_entity_poly.pdbx_seq_one_letter_code
_entity_poly.pdbx_strand_id
1 'polypeptide(L)'
;MVIIAVLAAVLLTRLQDVITEARRVQLRLGVEAVRSNAMLLQWRCPDAADWACLRQALAGAQRVGADGKARPQARELPDFEGDRRLLAIAAAAGLTQHQGPGTQWLWQAQGPHGLLLSLQGVTECQFLLRWDLKSGAAVVEDVLDRC
;
A
#
# COMPACT_ATOMS: atom_id res chain seq x y z
N MET A 1 -31.09 31.38 -9.17
CA MET A 1 -30.56 30.31 -8.28
C MET A 1 -30.43 28.94 -8.95
N VAL A 2 -31.27 28.57 -9.93
CA VAL A 2 -31.22 27.25 -10.59
C VAL A 2 -29.92 27.00 -11.37
N ILE A 3 -29.38 28.00 -12.07
CA ILE A 3 -28.16 27.87 -12.89
C ILE A 3 -26.92 27.54 -12.03
N ILE A 4 -26.81 28.13 -10.83
CA ILE A 4 -25.69 27.88 -9.91
C ILE A 4 -25.76 26.45 -9.36
N ALA A 5 -26.96 25.93 -9.06
CA ALA A 5 -27.13 24.57 -8.59
C ALA A 5 -26.75 23.53 -9.67
N VAL A 6 -27.11 23.78 -10.94
CA VAL A 6 -26.74 22.90 -12.06
C VAL A 6 -25.23 22.94 -12.31
N LEU A 7 -24.61 24.12 -12.30
CA LEU A 7 -23.15 24.25 -12.46
C LEU A 7 -22.38 23.58 -11.31
N ALA A 8 -22.86 23.73 -10.07
CA ALA A 8 -22.27 23.05 -8.92
C ALA A 8 -22.38 21.53 -9.04
N ALA A 9 -23.52 20.99 -9.49
CA ALA A 9 -23.69 19.56 -9.72
C ALA A 9 -22.76 19.02 -10.82
N VAL A 10 -22.57 19.77 -11.92
CA VAL A 10 -21.63 19.40 -12.99
C VAL A 10 -20.17 19.44 -12.51
N LEU A 11 -19.79 20.44 -11.70
CA LEU A 11 -18.45 20.52 -11.12
C LEU A 11 -18.20 19.38 -10.13
N LEU A 12 -19.17 19.06 -9.27
CA LEU A 12 -19.07 17.97 -8.30
C LEU A 12 -18.93 16.61 -8.98
N THR A 13 -19.68 16.36 -10.04
CA THR A 13 -19.58 15.10 -10.82
C THR A 13 -18.22 14.97 -11.49
N ARG A 14 -17.71 16.03 -12.14
CA ARG A 14 -16.36 16.01 -12.72
C ARG A 14 -15.25 15.82 -11.68
N LEU A 15 -15.39 16.44 -10.51
CA LEU A 15 -14.47 16.23 -9.39
C LEU A 15 -14.52 14.77 -8.90
N GLN A 16 -15.70 14.17 -8.80
CA GLN A 16 -15.87 12.77 -8.42
C GLN A 16 -15.22 11.82 -9.43
N ASP A 17 -15.40 12.05 -10.73
CA ASP A 17 -14.76 11.25 -11.79
C ASP A 17 -13.23 11.30 -11.68
N VAL A 18 -12.66 12.49 -11.47
CA VAL A 18 -11.20 12.68 -11.33
C VAL A 18 -10.68 12.01 -10.06
N ILE A 19 -11.39 12.13 -8.94
CA ILE A 19 -11.01 11.50 -7.67
C ILE A 19 -11.04 9.97 -7.80
N THR A 20 -12.06 9.44 -8.46
CA THR A 20 -12.23 8.01 -8.73
C THR A 20 -11.05 7.46 -9.56
N GLU A 21 -10.71 8.14 -10.65
CA GLU A 21 -9.58 7.72 -11.50
C GLU A 21 -8.23 7.86 -10.77
N ALA A 22 -8.04 8.93 -9.99
CA ALA A 22 -6.84 9.12 -9.18
C ALA A 22 -6.65 7.96 -8.17
N ARG A 23 -7.74 7.48 -7.56
CA ARG A 23 -7.71 6.33 -6.64
C ARG A 23 -7.37 5.03 -7.35
N ARG A 24 -7.91 4.79 -8.56
CA ARG A 24 -7.52 3.62 -9.37
C ARG A 24 -6.04 3.63 -9.74
N VAL A 25 -5.52 4.80 -10.12
CA VAL A 25 -4.09 4.96 -10.40
C VAL A 25 -3.27 4.74 -9.14
N GLN A 26 -3.69 5.28 -7.99
CA GLN A 26 -3.04 5.01 -6.69
C GLN A 26 -3.03 3.53 -6.35
N LEU A 27 -4.13 2.82 -6.58
CA LEU A 27 -4.22 1.37 -6.38
C LEU A 27 -3.21 0.62 -7.24
N ARG A 28 -3.18 0.92 -8.55
CA ARG A 28 -2.24 0.29 -9.49
C ARG A 28 -0.78 0.57 -9.13
N LEU A 29 -0.46 1.80 -8.75
CA LEU A 29 0.88 2.18 -8.28
C LEU A 29 1.24 1.45 -6.99
N GLY A 30 0.29 1.29 -6.06
CA GLY A 30 0.48 0.53 -4.83
C GLY A 30 0.76 -0.94 -5.09
N VAL A 31 -0.02 -1.58 -5.98
CA VAL A 31 0.18 -2.96 -6.42
C VAL A 31 1.56 -3.16 -7.03
N GLU A 32 1.96 -2.28 -7.95
CA GLU A 32 3.24 -2.40 -8.65
C GLU A 32 4.43 -2.14 -7.72
N ALA A 33 4.28 -1.17 -6.80
CA ALA A 33 5.28 -0.92 -5.77
C ALA A 33 5.45 -2.14 -4.84
N VAL A 34 4.37 -2.81 -4.47
CA VAL A 34 4.41 -4.04 -3.68
C VAL A 34 5.12 -5.16 -4.41
N ARG A 35 4.77 -5.42 -5.68
CA ARG A 35 5.43 -6.45 -6.50
C ARG A 35 6.94 -6.21 -6.61
N SER A 36 7.32 -4.99 -6.93
CA SER A 36 8.74 -4.61 -7.06
C SER A 36 9.48 -4.77 -5.73
N ASN A 37 8.90 -4.33 -4.62
CA ASN A 37 9.54 -4.44 -3.30
C ASN A 37 9.55 -5.88 -2.78
N ALA A 38 8.55 -6.69 -3.09
CA ALA A 38 8.55 -8.12 -2.78
C ALA A 38 9.73 -8.82 -3.43
N MET A 39 9.95 -8.58 -4.73
CA MET A 39 11.08 -9.16 -5.47
C MET A 39 12.43 -8.67 -4.93
N LEU A 40 12.56 -7.37 -4.65
CA LEU A 40 13.79 -6.79 -4.10
C LEU A 40 14.10 -7.33 -2.70
N LEU A 41 13.10 -7.42 -1.82
CA LEU A 41 13.28 -7.97 -0.47
C LEU A 41 13.57 -9.47 -0.51
N GLN A 42 12.96 -10.23 -1.41
CA GLN A 42 13.28 -11.64 -1.61
C GLN A 42 14.73 -11.83 -2.07
N TRP A 43 15.23 -10.97 -2.97
CA TRP A 43 16.61 -11.03 -3.43
C TRP A 43 17.61 -10.62 -2.34
N ARG A 44 17.32 -9.57 -1.57
CA ARG A 44 18.20 -9.08 -0.48
C ARG A 44 18.16 -9.97 0.76
N CYS A 45 16.98 -10.49 1.09
CA CYS A 45 16.70 -11.30 2.27
C CYS A 45 15.95 -12.56 1.83
N PRO A 46 16.66 -13.60 1.35
CA PRO A 46 16.03 -14.83 0.87
C PRO A 46 15.35 -15.59 1.99
N ASP A 47 15.96 -15.61 3.18
CA ASP A 47 15.38 -16.24 4.37
C ASP A 47 14.22 -15.39 4.93
N ALA A 48 13.04 -16.01 5.02
CA ALA A 48 11.85 -15.39 5.58
C ALA A 48 11.96 -15.14 7.09
N ALA A 49 12.80 -15.91 7.78
CA ALA A 49 12.99 -15.83 9.23
C ALA A 49 14.04 -14.77 9.63
N ASP A 50 14.84 -14.26 8.68
CA ASP A 50 15.88 -13.27 8.97
C ASP A 50 15.30 -11.86 9.10
N TRP A 51 14.75 -11.61 10.29
CA TRP A 51 14.17 -10.32 10.65
C TRP A 51 15.19 -9.19 10.76
N ALA A 52 16.45 -9.50 11.03
CA ALA A 52 17.51 -8.51 11.06
C ALA A 52 17.79 -7.97 9.64
N CYS A 53 17.88 -8.88 8.66
CA CYS A 53 18.01 -8.53 7.25
C CYS A 53 16.84 -7.67 6.77
N LEU A 54 15.59 -8.09 7.06
CA LEU A 54 14.40 -7.34 6.63
C LEU A 54 14.39 -5.92 7.22
N ARG A 55 14.69 -5.77 8.52
CA ARG A 55 14.78 -4.44 9.15
C ARG A 55 15.86 -3.56 8.51
N GLN A 56 17.02 -4.12 8.19
CA GLN A 56 18.10 -3.37 7.57
C GLN A 56 17.77 -2.99 6.12
N ALA A 57 17.13 -3.88 5.36
CA ALA A 57 16.68 -3.60 4.01
C ALA A 57 15.66 -2.46 3.97
N LEU A 58 14.76 -2.41 4.95
CA LEU A 58 13.76 -1.34 5.12
C LEU A 58 14.35 -0.03 5.64
N ALA A 59 15.33 -0.07 6.53
CA ALA A 59 16.01 1.14 7.00
C ALA A 59 16.72 1.90 5.87
N GLY A 60 17.18 1.16 4.83
CA GLY A 60 17.73 1.73 3.61
C GLY A 60 16.68 2.19 2.58
N ALA A 61 15.41 1.79 2.73
CA ALA A 61 14.32 2.19 1.85
C ALA A 61 13.81 3.59 2.26
N GLN A 62 14.63 4.61 2.08
CA GLN A 62 14.22 6.00 2.25
C GLN A 62 13.54 6.46 0.96
N ARG A 63 12.22 6.73 1.01
CA ARG A 63 11.59 7.50 -0.07
C ARG A 63 11.91 8.98 0.10
N VAL A 64 12.32 9.57 -1.01
CA VAL A 64 12.38 11.01 -1.19
C VAL A 64 10.93 11.50 -1.31
N GLY A 65 10.48 12.32 -0.37
CA GLY A 65 9.16 12.95 -0.44
C GLY A 65 9.05 13.88 -1.64
N ALA A 66 7.83 14.32 -1.97
CA ALA A 66 7.61 15.32 -3.03
C ALA A 66 8.34 16.66 -2.79
N ASP A 67 8.82 16.88 -1.56
CA ASP A 67 9.67 17.98 -1.11
C ASP A 67 11.19 17.70 -1.28
N GLY A 68 11.57 16.59 -1.91
CA GLY A 68 12.97 16.21 -2.09
C GLY A 68 13.66 15.70 -0.83
N LYS A 69 12.93 15.56 0.29
CA LYS A 69 13.51 15.17 1.57
C LYS A 69 13.36 13.67 1.80
N ALA A 70 14.45 13.01 2.16
CA ALA A 70 14.41 11.63 2.63
C ALA A 70 13.56 11.58 3.91
N ARG A 71 12.38 10.95 3.83
CA ARG A 71 11.56 10.68 5.00
C ARG A 71 11.79 9.22 5.42
N PRO A 72 12.10 8.96 6.69
CA PRO A 72 12.25 7.60 7.17
C PRO A 72 10.88 6.90 7.06
N GLN A 73 10.77 5.94 6.15
CA GLN A 73 9.53 5.19 5.93
C GLN A 73 9.31 4.09 6.98
N ALA A 74 10.38 3.68 7.66
CA ALA A 74 10.37 2.58 8.60
C ALA A 74 11.02 3.01 9.93
N ARG A 75 10.27 3.71 10.79
CA ARG A 75 10.69 3.83 12.20
C ARG A 75 10.01 2.82 13.10
N GLU A 76 8.82 2.35 12.73
CA GLU A 76 8.06 1.39 13.53
C GLU A 76 7.40 0.38 12.59
N LEU A 77 7.97 -0.81 12.50
CA LEU A 77 7.20 -1.96 12.00
C LEU A 77 6.20 -2.32 13.10
N PRO A 78 4.90 -2.45 12.80
CA PRO A 78 3.94 -2.86 13.81
C PRO A 78 4.29 -4.25 14.34
N ASP A 79 4.28 -4.41 15.66
CA ASP A 79 4.66 -5.64 16.36
C ASP A 79 3.51 -6.68 16.35
N PHE A 80 2.94 -6.93 15.17
CA PHE A 80 1.83 -7.85 14.95
C PHE A 80 2.35 -9.18 14.36
N GLU A 81 1.81 -10.30 14.83
CA GLU A 81 2.20 -11.67 14.41
C GLU A 81 1.70 -12.08 13.01
N GLY A 82 0.89 -11.26 12.33
CA GLY A 82 0.52 -11.51 10.93
C GLY A 82 1.73 -11.34 10.01
N ASP A 83 2.09 -12.39 9.26
CA ASP A 83 3.29 -12.55 8.43
C ASP A 83 4.13 -11.26 8.26
N ARG A 84 5.06 -11.05 9.21
CA ARG A 84 5.91 -9.85 9.31
C ARG A 84 6.59 -9.47 7.99
N ARG A 85 6.80 -10.45 7.12
CA ARG A 85 7.33 -10.27 5.76
C ARG A 85 6.37 -9.52 4.84
N LEU A 86 5.07 -9.81 4.87
CA LEU A 86 4.07 -9.11 4.06
C LEU A 86 3.92 -7.65 4.52
N LEU A 87 3.97 -7.40 5.83
CA LEU A 87 4.01 -6.06 6.40
C LEU A 87 5.28 -5.31 5.99
N ALA A 88 6.44 -5.97 6.04
CA ALA A 88 7.69 -5.40 5.54
C ALA A 88 7.60 -5.00 4.07
N ILE A 89 7.03 -5.87 3.22
CA ILE A 89 6.83 -5.58 1.79
C ILE A 89 5.90 -4.37 1.59
N ALA A 90 4.77 -4.33 2.29
CA ALA A 90 3.84 -3.20 2.22
C ALA A 90 4.47 -1.89 2.72
N ALA A 91 5.26 -1.95 3.79
CA ALA A 91 6.00 -0.81 4.34
C ALA A 91 7.07 -0.29 3.36
N ALA A 92 7.84 -1.18 2.72
CA ALA A 92 8.83 -0.80 1.70
C ALA A 92 8.18 -0.21 0.44
N ALA A 93 6.97 -0.66 0.12
CA ALA A 93 6.15 -0.06 -0.93
C ALA A 93 5.56 1.31 -0.50
N GLY A 94 5.85 1.78 0.71
CA GLY A 94 5.39 3.05 1.26
C GLY A 94 3.89 3.09 1.53
N LEU A 95 3.24 1.93 1.61
CA LEU A 95 1.81 1.81 1.87
C LEU A 95 1.52 1.92 3.36
N THR A 96 2.21 2.76 4.12
CA THR A 96 2.19 2.71 5.59
C THR A 96 0.85 3.13 6.18
N GLN A 97 0.43 2.43 7.24
CA GLN A 97 -0.63 2.89 8.12
C GLN A 97 -0.01 3.93 9.08
N HIS A 98 -0.12 5.23 8.79
CA HIS A 98 0.23 6.28 9.74
C HIS A 98 -1.03 7.05 10.15
N GLN A 99 -1.16 7.37 11.43
CA GLN A 99 -2.22 8.26 11.90
C GLN A 99 -1.77 9.70 11.65
N GLY A 100 -1.88 10.16 10.41
CA GLY A 100 -1.54 11.52 10.02
C GLY A 100 -2.31 12.01 8.79
N PRO A 101 -2.51 13.32 8.65
CA PRO A 101 -3.13 13.90 7.46
C PRO A 101 -2.30 13.56 6.21
N GLY A 102 -2.92 12.94 5.21
CA GLY A 102 -2.27 12.47 3.98
C GLY A 102 -2.02 10.96 3.91
N THR A 103 -2.40 10.20 4.94
CA THR A 103 -2.31 8.73 4.91
C THR A 103 -3.47 8.16 4.08
N GLN A 104 -3.16 7.27 3.15
CA GLN A 104 -4.13 6.76 2.17
C GLN A 104 -4.40 5.26 2.28
N TRP A 105 -3.65 4.51 3.12
CA TRP A 105 -3.68 3.05 3.11
C TRP A 105 -4.04 2.46 4.49
N LEU A 106 -4.89 1.44 4.47
CA LEU A 106 -5.27 0.64 5.62
C LEU A 106 -4.81 -0.80 5.41
N TRP A 107 -4.36 -1.41 6.52
CA TRP A 107 -3.84 -2.78 6.56
C TRP A 107 -4.77 -3.64 7.38
N GLN A 108 -5.13 -4.81 6.86
CA GLN A 108 -5.91 -5.79 7.60
C GLN A 108 -5.35 -7.19 7.37
N ALA A 109 -4.95 -7.87 8.44
CA ALA A 109 -4.51 -9.25 8.34
C ALA A 109 -5.66 -10.17 7.88
N GLN A 110 -5.38 -11.01 6.88
CA GLN A 110 -6.29 -12.02 6.32
C GLN A 110 -5.67 -13.40 6.56
N GLY A 111 -5.71 -13.83 7.83
CA GLY A 111 -5.10 -15.09 8.26
C GLY A 111 -3.56 -15.03 8.34
N PRO A 112 -2.90 -16.19 8.49
CA PRO A 112 -1.46 -16.26 8.74
C PRO A 112 -0.61 -15.79 7.56
N HIS A 113 -1.13 -15.86 6.33
CA HIS A 113 -0.38 -15.62 5.09
C HIS A 113 -1.01 -14.58 4.17
N GLY A 114 -1.83 -13.68 4.72
CA GLY A 114 -2.57 -12.70 3.94
C GLY A 114 -2.59 -11.33 4.61
N LEU A 115 -2.43 -10.30 3.78
CA LEU A 115 -2.51 -8.90 4.17
C LEU A 115 -3.37 -8.16 3.14
N LEU A 116 -4.57 -7.76 3.54
CA LEU A 116 -5.44 -6.90 2.75
C LEU A 116 -4.96 -5.45 2.88
N LEU A 117 -4.81 -4.80 1.73
CA LEU A 117 -4.37 -3.41 1.58
C LEU A 117 -5.48 -2.63 0.89
N SER A 118 -6.10 -1.68 1.59
CA SER A 118 -7.23 -0.90 1.06
C SER A 118 -6.96 0.59 1.14
N LEU A 119 -7.47 1.36 0.16
CA LEU A 119 -7.45 2.81 0.26
C LEU A 119 -8.43 3.30 1.34
N GLN A 120 -7.98 4.25 2.17
CA GLN A 120 -8.80 4.79 3.24
C GLN A 120 -10.03 5.52 2.68
N GLY A 121 -11.21 5.22 3.24
CA GLY A 121 -12.47 5.83 2.84
C GLY A 121 -13.09 5.26 1.56
N VAL A 122 -12.57 4.13 1.04
CA VAL A 122 -13.08 3.45 -0.16
C VAL A 122 -13.08 1.94 0.05
N THR A 123 -14.26 1.34 0.13
CA THR A 123 -14.42 -0.08 0.52
C THR A 123 -14.02 -1.07 -0.56
N GLU A 124 -14.16 -0.72 -1.84
CA GLU A 124 -13.89 -1.64 -2.96
C GLU A 124 -12.59 -1.29 -3.72
N CYS A 125 -11.73 -0.45 -3.14
CA CYS A 125 -10.44 -0.07 -3.72
C CYS A 125 -9.31 -0.69 -2.90
N GLN A 126 -9.03 -1.96 -3.17
CA GLN A 126 -8.18 -2.79 -2.33
C GLN A 126 -7.53 -3.93 -3.11
N PHE A 127 -6.49 -4.52 -2.53
CA PHE A 127 -5.88 -5.74 -3.05
C PHE A 127 -5.36 -6.61 -1.91
N LEU A 128 -5.28 -7.91 -2.15
CA LEU A 128 -4.78 -8.87 -1.20
C LEU A 128 -3.33 -9.21 -1.52
N LEU A 129 -2.44 -9.01 -0.56
CA LEU A 129 -1.06 -9.47 -0.63
C LEU A 129 -0.95 -10.78 0.14
N ARG A 130 -0.54 -11.86 -0.52
CA ARG A 130 -0.40 -13.18 0.09
C ARG A 130 0.99 -13.75 -0.01
N TRP A 131 1.35 -14.55 0.97
CA TRP A 131 2.54 -15.40 0.91
C TRP A 131 2.19 -16.73 0.25
N ASP A 132 2.79 -17.03 -0.90
CA ASP A 132 2.68 -18.34 -1.53
C ASP A 132 3.74 -19.28 -0.98
N LEU A 133 3.29 -20.28 -0.21
CA LEU A 133 4.14 -21.29 0.42
C LEU A 133 4.85 -22.20 -0.59
N LYS A 134 4.34 -22.33 -1.83
CA LYS A 134 4.96 -23.18 -2.85
C LYS A 134 6.12 -22.48 -3.54
N SER A 135 5.93 -21.22 -3.93
CA SER A 135 6.98 -20.43 -4.56
C SER A 135 7.90 -19.73 -3.56
N GLY A 136 7.50 -19.61 -2.29
CA GLY A 136 8.21 -18.85 -1.27
C GLY A 136 8.29 -17.36 -1.62
N ALA A 137 7.25 -16.84 -2.28
CA ALA A 137 7.18 -15.47 -2.76
C ALA A 137 5.87 -14.79 -2.33
N ALA A 138 5.88 -13.46 -2.29
CA ALA A 138 4.66 -12.69 -2.08
C ALA A 138 3.96 -12.43 -3.42
N VAL A 139 2.65 -12.67 -3.46
CA VAL A 139 1.80 -12.54 -4.65
C VAL A 139 0.67 -11.56 -4.36
N VAL A 140 0.33 -10.73 -5.36
CA VAL A 140 -0.84 -9.85 -5.29
C VAL A 140 -2.02 -10.56 -5.93
N GLU A 141 -3.10 -10.72 -5.16
CA GLU A 141 -4.39 -11.32 -5.51
C GLU A 141 -5.53 -10.31 -5.29
N ASP A 142 -6.73 -10.65 -5.78
CA ASP A 142 -8.00 -9.96 -5.48
C ASP A 142 -7.95 -8.43 -5.58
N VAL A 143 -7.36 -7.91 -6.67
CA VAL A 143 -7.33 -6.48 -6.95
C VAL A 143 -8.75 -6.01 -7.30
N LEU A 144 -9.38 -5.31 -6.38
CA LEU A 144 -10.65 -4.63 -6.58
C LEU A 144 -10.37 -3.16 -6.89
N ASP A 145 -10.67 -2.73 -8.11
CA ASP A 145 -10.41 -1.38 -8.63
C ASP A 145 -11.67 -0.50 -8.71
N ARG A 146 -12.71 -0.87 -7.95
CA ARG A 146 -13.92 -0.08 -7.78
C ARG A 146 -13.69 0.99 -6.71
N CYS A 147 -12.85 1.93 -7.12
CA CYS A 147 -12.68 3.23 -6.49
C CYS A 147 -13.62 4.24 -7.16
#